data_AF-A0A1S3DSP0-F1
#
_entry.id   AF-A0A1S3DSP0-F1
#
_cell.length_a   1.000
_cell.length_b   1.000
_cell.length_c   1.000
_cell.angle_alpha   90.00
_cell.angle_beta   90.00
_cell.angle_gamma   90.00
#
_symmetry.space_group_name_H-M   'P 1'
#
loop_
_entity.id
_entity.type
_entity.pdbx_description
1 polymer ?
#
loop_
_entity_poly.entity_id
_entity_poly.type
_entity_poly.pdbx_seq_one_letter_code
_entity_poly.pdbx_strand_id
1 'polypeptide(L)'
;GATLKEACDKYGVAKTVLWRRVNKELGHRALTARAQCKSKYSQTSLENALLDLKNGINLANVCKKYNIPPATLHRARNRLIDLGHLSKEKVFMPRYNKDMTKRARLLAAVRAVQDKEMTTTQASLFYKVPKVTLWRKLSYLNKMINLNIKIEEMEMDSFEMEEEEDEDEVFMLPPNYQEEAMQDEEVRLCSFPSRE
;
A
#
# COMPACT_ATOMS: atom_id res chain seq x y z
N GLY A 1 21.18 -33.21 -7.92
CA GLY A 1 20.80 -33.27 -6.49
C GLY A 1 20.11 -34.58 -6.25
N ALA A 2 20.44 -35.28 -5.16
CA ALA A 2 19.79 -36.55 -4.81
C ALA A 2 18.31 -36.33 -4.44
N THR A 3 17.46 -37.30 -4.76
CA THR A 3 16.03 -37.22 -4.42
C THR A 3 15.77 -37.71 -2.98
N LEU A 4 14.65 -37.31 -2.36
CA LEU A 4 14.24 -37.80 -1.04
C LEU A 4 14.13 -39.33 -0.96
N LYS A 5 13.78 -39.98 -2.07
CA LYS A 5 13.71 -41.45 -2.16
C LYS A 5 15.11 -42.05 -2.11
N GLU A 6 16.03 -41.52 -2.91
CA GLU A 6 17.42 -41.96 -2.94
C GLU A 6 18.13 -41.76 -1.60
N ALA A 7 17.80 -40.69 -0.86
CA ALA A 7 18.28 -40.47 0.50
C ALA A 7 17.65 -41.43 1.53
N CYS A 8 16.35 -41.74 1.40
CA CYS A 8 15.68 -42.75 2.21
C CYS A 8 16.38 -44.10 2.09
N ASP A 9 16.66 -44.52 0.85
CA ASP A 9 17.31 -45.81 0.57
C ASP A 9 18.76 -45.85 1.07
N LYS A 10 19.50 -44.72 0.99
CA LYS A 10 20.90 -44.62 1.47
C LYS A 10 21.03 -44.60 3.00
N TYR A 11 20.11 -43.93 3.70
CA TYR A 11 20.24 -43.67 5.15
C TYR A 11 19.29 -44.51 6.01
N GLY A 12 18.41 -45.32 5.40
CA GLY A 12 17.45 -46.15 6.15
C GLY A 12 16.39 -45.35 6.92
N VAL A 13 16.19 -44.07 6.56
CA VAL A 13 15.22 -43.18 7.21
C VAL A 13 13.97 -43.07 6.36
N ALA A 14 12.80 -43.33 6.96
CA ALA A 14 11.52 -43.24 6.25
C ALA A 14 11.33 -41.88 5.56
N LYS A 15 10.90 -41.92 4.30
CA LYS A 15 10.70 -40.74 3.43
C LYS A 15 9.85 -39.64 4.08
N THR A 16 8.81 -39.99 4.83
CA THR A 16 7.92 -39.04 5.54
C THR A 16 8.63 -38.33 6.69
N VAL A 17 9.49 -39.03 7.43
CA VAL A 17 10.31 -38.45 8.50
C VAL A 17 11.32 -37.47 7.92
N LEU A 18 12.01 -37.89 6.84
CA LEU A 18 12.98 -37.05 6.14
C LEU A 18 12.31 -35.79 5.56
N TRP A 19 11.13 -35.93 4.95
CA TRP A 19 10.35 -34.81 4.41
C TRP A 19 9.91 -33.82 5.49
N ARG A 20 9.41 -34.30 6.64
CA ARG A 20 9.05 -33.43 7.78
C ARG A 20 10.26 -32.67 8.30
N ARG A 21 11.40 -33.34 8.45
CA ARG A 21 12.66 -32.71 8.90
C ARG A 21 13.11 -31.65 7.91
N VAL A 22 13.22 -32.00 6.63
CA VAL A 22 13.61 -31.05 5.57
C VAL A 22 12.66 -29.85 5.51
N ASN A 23 11.35 -30.07 5.62
CA ASN A 23 10.39 -28.96 5.62
C ASN A 23 10.48 -28.07 6.86
N LYS A 24 10.82 -28.63 8.02
CA LYS A 24 11.03 -27.86 9.25
C LYS A 24 12.29 -27.00 9.17
N GLU A 25 13.39 -27.57 8.67
CA GLU A 25 14.70 -26.91 8.64
C GLU A 25 14.88 -25.96 7.44
N LEU A 26 14.46 -26.39 6.24
CA LEU A 26 14.71 -25.68 4.98
C LEU A 26 13.45 -25.00 4.40
N GLY A 27 12.29 -25.26 5.00
CA GLY A 27 11.00 -24.78 4.52
C GLY A 27 10.48 -25.58 3.32
N HIS A 28 9.16 -25.56 3.15
CA HIS A 28 8.43 -26.29 2.11
C HIS A 28 8.89 -26.01 0.67
N ARG A 29 9.58 -24.87 0.46
CA ARG A 29 10.01 -24.38 -0.84
C ARG A 29 11.31 -25.02 -1.34
N ALA A 30 12.18 -25.48 -0.44
CA ALA A 30 13.51 -26.02 -0.79
C ALA A 30 13.44 -27.29 -1.65
N LEU A 31 12.39 -28.09 -1.48
CA LEU A 31 12.17 -29.32 -2.25
C LEU A 31 11.47 -29.09 -3.60
N THR A 32 11.01 -27.87 -3.87
CA THR A 32 10.27 -27.58 -5.10
C THR A 32 11.22 -27.59 -6.29
N ALA A 33 10.77 -28.08 -7.45
CA ALA A 33 11.50 -27.97 -8.71
C ALA A 33 11.98 -26.52 -8.99
N ARG A 34 11.20 -25.51 -8.56
CA ARG A 34 11.57 -24.09 -8.66
C ARG A 34 12.79 -23.69 -7.83
N ALA A 35 13.05 -24.35 -6.69
CA ALA A 35 14.25 -24.10 -5.88
C ALA A 35 15.47 -24.83 -6.45
N GLN A 36 15.25 -25.98 -7.10
CA GLN A 36 16.29 -26.78 -7.75
C GLN A 36 16.76 -26.16 -9.08
N CYS A 37 15.89 -25.42 -9.78
CA CYS A 37 16.29 -24.66 -10.95
C CYS A 37 17.25 -23.54 -10.54
N LYS A 38 18.54 -23.74 -10.79
CA LYS A 38 19.53 -22.65 -10.74
C LYS A 38 19.03 -21.49 -11.59
N SER A 39 19.17 -20.29 -11.07
CA SER A 39 18.85 -19.06 -11.80
C SER A 39 19.49 -19.08 -13.18
N LYS A 40 18.70 -18.86 -14.25
CA LYS A 40 19.21 -18.78 -15.62
C LYS A 40 20.12 -17.57 -15.86
N TYR A 41 20.14 -16.61 -14.93
CA TYR A 41 20.96 -15.41 -14.99
C TYR A 41 22.09 -15.48 -13.94
N SER A 42 23.27 -15.01 -14.33
CA SER A 42 24.44 -14.93 -13.46
C SER A 42 24.20 -13.95 -12.31
N GLN A 43 24.76 -14.27 -11.15
CA GLN A 43 24.75 -13.39 -9.98
C GLN A 43 25.43 -12.04 -10.28
N THR A 44 26.54 -12.07 -11.02
CA THR A 44 27.25 -10.85 -11.46
C THR A 44 26.38 -9.96 -12.37
N SER A 45 25.56 -10.59 -13.22
CA SER A 45 24.61 -9.88 -14.09
C SER A 45 23.53 -9.17 -13.28
N LEU A 46 23.05 -9.83 -12.21
CA LEU A 46 22.06 -9.25 -11.30
C LEU A 46 22.63 -8.04 -10.55
N GLU A 47 23.86 -8.12 -10.03
CA GLU A 47 24.51 -7.03 -9.31
C GLU A 47 24.74 -5.81 -10.20
N ASN A 48 25.23 -6.03 -11.43
CA ASN A 48 25.38 -4.97 -12.42
C ASN A 48 24.03 -4.34 -12.80
N ALA A 49 22.99 -5.15 -12.97
CA ALA A 49 21.64 -4.66 -13.23
C ALA A 49 21.10 -3.78 -12.09
N LEU A 50 21.42 -4.11 -10.84
CA LEU A 50 21.03 -3.32 -9.68
C LEU A 50 21.81 -2.00 -9.59
N LEU A 51 23.08 -1.99 -9.98
CA LEU A 51 23.87 -0.77 -10.10
C LEU A 51 23.26 0.18 -11.14
N ASP A 52 22.92 -0.35 -12.31
CA ASP A 52 22.28 0.41 -13.39
C ASP A 52 20.92 1.00 -12.97
N LEU A 53 20.14 0.26 -12.16
CA LEU A 53 18.90 0.77 -11.57
C LEU A 53 19.14 1.88 -10.55
N LYS A 54 20.22 1.82 -9.76
CA LYS A 54 20.64 2.89 -8.84
C LYS A 54 21.03 4.16 -9.62
N ASN A 55 21.66 3.99 -10.76
CA ASN A 55 22.01 5.08 -11.68
C ASN A 55 20.77 5.69 -12.39
N GLY A 56 19.58 5.11 -12.21
CA GLY A 56 18.33 5.64 -12.77
C GLY A 56 18.00 5.15 -14.19
N ILE A 57 18.69 4.11 -14.68
CA ILE A 57 18.38 3.52 -15.98
C ILE A 57 17.01 2.83 -15.91
N ASN A 58 16.22 2.95 -16.98
CA ASN A 58 14.89 2.35 -17.06
C ASN A 58 14.96 0.82 -16.92
N LEU A 59 14.13 0.26 -16.04
CA LEU A 59 14.02 -1.18 -15.78
C LEU A 59 13.86 -2.01 -17.07
N ALA A 60 13.06 -1.56 -18.03
CA ALA A 60 12.88 -2.27 -19.30
C ALA A 60 14.19 -2.39 -20.10
N ASN A 61 15.02 -1.35 -20.08
CA ASN A 61 16.32 -1.34 -20.76
C ASN A 61 17.31 -2.25 -20.02
N VAL A 62 17.32 -2.20 -18.69
CA VAL A 62 18.16 -3.07 -17.85
C VAL A 62 17.79 -4.55 -18.06
N CYS A 63 16.50 -4.89 -18.10
CA CYS A 63 16.05 -6.27 -18.39
C CYS A 63 16.59 -6.79 -19.72
N LYS A 64 16.51 -5.97 -20.77
CA LYS A 64 17.03 -6.33 -22.11
C LYS A 64 18.56 -6.47 -22.11
N LYS A 65 19.26 -5.53 -21.47
CA LYS A 65 20.74 -5.50 -21.41
C LYS A 65 21.33 -6.72 -20.71
N TYR A 66 20.74 -7.13 -19.58
CA TYR A 66 21.27 -8.21 -18.73
C TYR A 66 20.57 -9.56 -18.93
N ASN A 67 19.58 -9.62 -19.84
CA ASN A 67 18.73 -10.79 -20.10
C ASN A 67 18.08 -11.36 -18.81
N ILE A 68 17.62 -10.47 -17.93
CA ILE A 68 16.98 -10.83 -16.66
C ILE A 68 15.47 -10.62 -16.80
N PRO A 69 14.65 -11.63 -16.45
CA PRO A 69 13.20 -11.48 -16.49
C PRO A 69 12.71 -10.29 -15.66
N PRO A 70 11.74 -9.51 -16.17
CA PRO A 70 11.28 -8.29 -15.51
C PRO A 70 10.74 -8.56 -14.11
N ALA A 71 10.00 -9.66 -13.91
CA ALA A 71 9.48 -10.03 -12.59
C ALA A 71 10.58 -10.22 -11.54
N THR A 72 11.73 -10.77 -11.93
CA THR A 72 12.88 -10.94 -11.04
C THR A 72 13.46 -9.58 -10.66
N LEU A 73 13.71 -8.73 -11.66
CA LEU A 73 14.32 -7.44 -11.44
C LEU A 73 13.39 -6.49 -10.67
N HIS A 74 12.07 -6.58 -10.88
CA HIS A 74 11.05 -5.88 -10.08
C HIS A 74 11.14 -6.24 -8.60
N ARG A 75 11.23 -7.54 -8.27
CA ARG A 75 11.35 -7.97 -6.86
C ARG A 75 12.65 -7.47 -6.23
N ALA A 76 13.77 -7.58 -6.95
CA ALA A 76 15.06 -7.13 -6.46
C ALA A 76 15.08 -5.61 -6.24
N ARG A 77 14.52 -4.84 -7.18
CA ARG A 77 14.34 -3.40 -7.07
C ARG A 77 13.46 -3.01 -5.88
N ASN A 78 12.32 -3.68 -5.69
CA ASN A 78 11.44 -3.39 -4.56
C ASN A 78 12.14 -3.65 -3.23
N ARG A 79 12.91 -4.73 -3.11
CA ARG A 79 13.75 -4.93 -1.92
C ARG A 79 14.74 -3.78 -1.68
N LEU A 80 15.36 -3.24 -2.72
CA LEU A 80 16.25 -2.08 -2.56
C LEU A 80 15.51 -0.82 -2.11
N ILE A 81 14.26 -0.66 -2.53
CA ILE A 81 13.40 0.44 -2.09
C ILE A 81 13.01 0.25 -0.62
N ASP A 82 12.61 -0.96 -0.25
CA ASP A 82 12.22 -1.30 1.12
C ASP A 82 13.39 -1.13 2.10
N LEU A 83 14.61 -1.42 1.64
CA LEU A 83 15.87 -1.17 2.38
C LEU A 83 16.31 0.30 2.37
N GLY A 84 15.64 1.19 1.63
CA GLY A 84 16.01 2.61 1.53
C GLY A 84 17.23 2.90 0.64
N HIS A 85 17.78 1.91 -0.06
CA HIS A 85 18.91 2.11 -0.99
C HIS A 85 18.50 2.76 -2.32
N LEU A 86 17.19 2.85 -2.61
CA LEU A 86 16.66 3.44 -3.83
C LEU A 86 15.41 4.28 -3.53
N SER A 87 15.42 5.56 -3.92
CA SER A 87 14.24 6.43 -3.74
C SER A 87 13.07 5.97 -4.62
N LYS A 88 11.88 5.93 -4.03
CA LYS A 88 10.60 5.62 -4.71
C LYS A 88 10.31 6.59 -5.86
N GLU A 89 10.75 7.84 -5.76
CA GLU A 89 10.46 8.88 -6.76
C GLU A 89 11.15 8.59 -8.10
N LYS A 90 12.42 8.20 -8.06
CA LYS A 90 13.17 7.80 -9.27
C LYS A 90 12.59 6.53 -9.90
N VAL A 91 11.95 5.70 -9.07
CA VAL A 91 11.45 4.39 -9.45
C VAL A 91 10.08 4.49 -10.10
N PHE A 92 9.22 5.27 -9.48
CA PHE A 92 7.87 5.55 -9.91
C PHE A 92 7.87 6.95 -10.50
N MET A 93 8.57 7.12 -11.63
CA MET A 93 8.28 8.26 -12.47
C MET A 93 6.82 8.09 -12.92
N PRO A 94 5.88 8.93 -12.46
CA PRO A 94 4.55 8.96 -13.05
C PRO A 94 4.81 9.17 -14.54
N ARG A 95 4.22 8.35 -15.42
CA ARG A 95 4.37 8.50 -16.87
C ARG A 95 4.29 10.00 -17.18
N TYR A 96 5.44 10.59 -17.53
CA TYR A 96 5.60 12.03 -17.55
C TYR A 96 4.46 12.62 -18.36
N ASN A 97 3.86 13.60 -17.73
CA ASN A 97 2.44 13.87 -17.76
C ASN A 97 2.10 14.63 -19.05
N LYS A 98 2.04 13.94 -20.20
CA LYS A 98 1.45 14.50 -21.43
C LYS A 98 0.02 15.01 -21.16
N ASP A 99 -0.61 14.47 -20.12
CA ASP A 99 -1.93 14.79 -19.61
C ASP A 99 -1.99 15.86 -18.51
N MET A 100 -0.87 16.46 -18.05
CA MET A 100 -0.97 17.58 -17.10
C MET A 100 -1.75 18.75 -17.73
N THR A 101 -1.50 18.97 -19.03
CA THR A 101 -2.29 19.88 -19.88
C THR A 101 -3.72 19.38 -20.10
N LYS A 102 -3.98 18.07 -20.14
CA LYS A 102 -5.33 17.50 -20.30
C LYS A 102 -6.17 17.69 -19.05
N ARG A 103 -5.59 17.43 -17.87
CA ARG A 103 -6.24 17.69 -16.58
C ARG A 103 -6.47 19.18 -16.39
N ALA A 104 -5.49 20.03 -16.70
CA ALA A 104 -5.65 21.48 -16.66
C ALA A 104 -6.75 21.97 -17.62
N ARG A 105 -6.76 21.50 -18.88
CA ARG A 105 -7.81 21.83 -19.85
C ARG A 105 -9.20 21.34 -19.42
N LEU A 106 -9.30 20.14 -18.86
CA LEU A 106 -10.55 19.62 -18.31
C LEU A 106 -11.02 20.46 -17.13
N LEU A 107 -10.12 20.87 -16.22
CA LEU A 107 -10.47 21.71 -15.08
C LEU A 107 -10.93 23.11 -15.51
N ALA A 108 -10.23 23.75 -16.45
CA ALA A 108 -10.64 25.03 -17.02
C ALA A 108 -12.01 24.93 -17.70
N ALA A 109 -12.24 23.87 -18.47
CA ALA A 109 -13.52 23.61 -19.13
C ALA A 109 -14.66 23.34 -18.14
N VAL A 110 -14.40 22.66 -17.02
CA VAL A 110 -15.40 22.42 -15.99
C VAL A 110 -15.78 23.73 -15.29
N ARG A 111 -14.80 24.57 -14.93
CA ARG A 111 -15.04 25.88 -14.30
C ARG A 111 -15.90 26.77 -15.19
N ALA A 112 -15.52 26.94 -16.44
CA ALA A 112 -16.28 27.78 -17.37
C ALA A 112 -17.74 27.32 -17.60
N VAL A 113 -18.02 26.02 -17.46
CA VAL A 113 -19.40 25.50 -17.51
C VAL A 113 -20.15 25.73 -16.18
N GLN A 114 -19.46 25.63 -15.04
CA GLN A 114 -20.05 25.91 -13.72
C GLN A 114 -20.39 27.39 -13.56
N ASP A 115 -19.52 28.27 -14.05
CA ASP A 115 -19.67 29.73 -14.03
C ASP A 115 -20.73 30.21 -15.04
N LYS A 116 -21.37 29.28 -15.76
CA LYS A 116 -22.38 29.51 -16.82
C LYS A 116 -21.90 30.40 -17.96
N GLU A 117 -20.59 30.61 -18.10
CA GLU A 117 -19.98 31.37 -19.19
C GLU A 117 -20.18 30.66 -20.54
N MET A 118 -20.19 29.32 -20.54
CA MET A 118 -20.31 28.52 -21.76
C MET A 118 -21.10 27.24 -21.58
N THR A 119 -21.76 26.79 -22.65
CA THR A 119 -22.44 25.48 -22.65
C THR A 119 -21.45 24.33 -22.72
N THR A 120 -21.89 23.14 -22.26
CA THR A 120 -21.07 21.91 -22.30
C THR A 120 -20.55 21.57 -23.70
N THR A 121 -21.34 21.84 -24.74
CA THR A 121 -20.94 21.63 -26.14
C THR A 121 -19.87 22.63 -26.58
N GLN A 122 -20.01 23.92 -26.23
CA GLN A 122 -19.03 24.95 -26.55
C GLN A 122 -17.70 24.72 -25.82
N ALA A 123 -17.75 24.36 -24.53
CA ALA A 123 -16.58 24.04 -23.73
C ALA A 123 -15.78 22.86 -24.30
N SER A 124 -16.49 21.85 -24.82
CA SER A 124 -15.87 20.67 -25.44
C SER A 124 -15.02 21.04 -26.65
N LEU A 125 -15.54 21.92 -27.51
CA LEU A 125 -14.85 22.39 -28.71
C LEU A 125 -13.68 23.33 -28.35
N PHE A 126 -13.90 24.29 -27.45
CA PHE A 126 -12.91 25.30 -27.08
C PHE A 126 -11.67 24.70 -26.38
N TYR A 127 -11.89 23.88 -25.34
CA TYR A 127 -10.79 23.28 -24.57
C TYR A 127 -10.28 21.96 -25.18
N LYS A 128 -10.86 21.51 -26.29
CA LYS A 128 -10.54 20.24 -26.96
C LYS A 128 -10.62 19.06 -25.99
N VAL A 129 -11.73 18.98 -25.27
CA VAL A 129 -12.04 17.93 -24.30
C VAL A 129 -13.32 17.23 -24.75
N PRO A 130 -13.39 15.89 -24.83
CA PRO A 130 -14.62 15.21 -25.26
C PRO A 130 -15.80 15.49 -24.32
N LYS A 131 -16.98 15.79 -24.88
CA LYS A 131 -18.22 16.10 -24.14
C LYS A 131 -18.55 15.08 -23.04
N VAL A 132 -18.34 13.79 -23.30
CA VAL A 132 -18.58 12.71 -22.32
C VAL A 132 -17.64 12.81 -21.11
N THR A 133 -16.40 13.29 -21.31
CA THR A 133 -15.44 13.49 -20.23
C THR A 133 -15.88 14.62 -19.32
N LEU A 134 -16.38 15.72 -19.91
CA LEU A 134 -16.95 16.85 -19.18
C LEU A 134 -18.19 16.43 -18.41
N TRP A 135 -19.13 15.74 -19.06
CA TRP A 135 -20.36 15.28 -18.43
C TRP A 135 -20.08 14.35 -17.24
N ARG A 136 -19.19 13.36 -17.39
CA ARG A 136 -18.79 12.48 -16.27
C ARG A 136 -18.25 13.26 -15.09
N LYS A 137 -17.45 14.30 -15.35
CA LYS A 137 -16.86 15.12 -14.28
C LYS A 137 -17.90 16.02 -13.60
N LEU A 138 -18.77 16.66 -14.38
CA LEU A 138 -19.86 17.51 -13.87
C LEU A 138 -20.90 16.68 -13.09
N SER A 139 -21.31 15.53 -13.61
CA SER A 139 -22.26 14.64 -12.91
C SER A 139 -21.72 14.16 -11.57
N TYR A 140 -20.42 13.85 -11.50
CA TYR A 140 -19.77 13.51 -10.23
C TYR A 140 -19.77 14.70 -9.27
N LEU A 141 -19.43 15.90 -9.75
CA LEU A 141 -19.40 17.11 -8.92
C LEU A 141 -20.80 17.47 -8.39
N ASN A 142 -21.82 17.45 -9.23
CA ASN A 142 -23.20 17.71 -8.81
C ASN A 142 -23.67 16.66 -7.80
N LYS A 143 -23.28 15.39 -7.97
CA LYS A 143 -23.57 14.35 -6.97
C LYS A 143 -22.89 14.65 -5.63
N MET A 144 -21.64 15.11 -5.63
CA MET A 144 -20.92 15.46 -4.40
C MET A 144 -21.53 16.70 -3.73
N ILE A 145 -21.87 17.74 -4.50
CA ILE A 145 -22.53 18.95 -3.99
C ILE A 145 -23.86 18.58 -3.32
N ASN A 146 -24.69 17.77 -3.99
CA ASN A 146 -25.96 17.32 -3.43
C ASN A 146 -25.80 16.42 -2.18
N LEU A 147 -24.67 15.72 -2.03
CA LEU A 147 -24.39 14.95 -0.82
C LEU A 147 -23.92 15.85 0.32
N ASN A 148 -23.09 16.85 0.04
CA ASN A 148 -22.66 17.84 1.03
C ASN A 148 -23.83 18.65 1.57
N ILE A 149 -24.73 19.12 0.69
CA ILE A 149 -25.95 19.83 1.09
C ILE A 149 -26.79 18.98 2.05
N LYS A 150 -26.94 17.68 1.76
CA LYS A 150 -27.66 16.76 2.66
C LYS A 150 -27.00 16.57 4.01
N ILE A 151 -25.67 16.63 4.08
CA ILE A 151 -24.93 16.53 5.34
C ILE A 151 -25.12 17.80 6.16
N GLU A 152 -25.00 18.97 5.52
CA GLU A 152 -25.23 20.28 6.15
C GLU A 152 -26.68 20.45 6.64
N GLU A 153 -27.67 19.99 5.87
CA GLU A 153 -29.08 19.97 6.28
C GLU A 153 -29.33 19.07 7.51
N MET A 154 -28.64 17.92 7.61
CA MET A 154 -28.75 17.02 8.75
C MET A 154 -28.02 17.55 10.01
N GLU A 155 -26.95 18.33 9.84
CA GLU A 155 -26.25 18.98 10.95
C GLU A 155 -27.07 20.16 11.51
N MET A 156 -27.79 20.89 10.67
CA MET A 156 -28.64 22.02 11.06
C MET A 156 -29.91 21.58 11.82
N ASP A 157 -30.52 20.45 11.44
CA ASP A 157 -31.69 19.86 12.13
C ASP A 157 -31.38 19.25 13.52
N SER A 158 -30.10 19.15 13.89
CA SER A 158 -29.67 18.66 15.21
C SER A 158 -29.45 19.77 16.25
N PHE A 159 -29.63 21.04 15.87
CA PHE A 159 -29.36 22.22 16.71
C PHE A 159 -30.64 23.01 17.13
N GLU A 160 -31.85 22.54 16.80
CA GLU A 160 -33.11 23.11 17.31
C GLU A 160 -33.78 22.17 18.32
N MET A 161 -33.21 22.04 19.52
CA MET A 161 -33.98 21.85 20.74
C MET A 161 -33.13 22.20 21.96
N GLU A 162 -33.75 22.98 22.86
CA GLU A 162 -33.31 23.43 24.20
C GLU A 162 -32.71 24.84 24.26
N GLU A 163 -33.60 25.85 24.18
CA GLU A 163 -33.46 27.02 25.05
C GLU A 163 -34.04 26.67 26.43
N GLU A 164 -33.21 26.90 27.44
CA GLU A 164 -33.36 26.63 28.87
C GLU A 164 -34.45 27.49 29.54
N GLU A 165 -35.12 26.93 30.55
CA GLU A 165 -35.47 27.68 31.76
C GLU A 165 -35.10 26.81 32.98
N ASP A 166 -34.08 27.25 33.71
CA ASP A 166 -33.65 26.77 35.03
C ASP A 166 -34.72 27.03 36.10
N GLU A 167 -34.96 26.09 37.03
CA GLU A 167 -35.08 26.39 38.48
C GLU A 167 -34.67 25.16 39.34
N ASP A 168 -33.97 25.46 40.44
CA ASP A 168 -33.20 24.63 41.37
C ASP A 168 -33.87 23.38 41.99
N GLU A 169 -33.13 22.25 42.09
CA GLU A 169 -33.37 21.24 43.14
C GLU A 169 -32.06 20.59 43.65
N VAL A 170 -31.79 20.78 44.95
CA VAL A 170 -30.60 20.37 45.71
C VAL A 170 -30.74 18.92 46.20
N PHE A 171 -29.78 18.00 45.93
CA PHE A 171 -29.62 16.81 46.79
C PHE A 171 -28.25 16.07 46.72
N MET A 172 -27.43 16.32 47.75
CA MET A 172 -26.59 15.39 48.53
C MET A 172 -25.54 14.50 47.83
N LEU A 173 -24.26 14.85 48.03
CA LEU A 173 -23.12 13.92 47.93
C LEU A 173 -23.06 12.99 49.17
N PRO A 174 -22.81 11.68 48.99
CA PRO A 174 -22.32 10.83 50.07
C PRO A 174 -20.78 10.87 50.15
N PRO A 175 -20.21 10.89 51.37
CA PRO A 175 -18.78 11.05 51.62
C PRO A 175 -18.02 9.71 51.71
N ASN A 176 -16.76 9.77 51.24
CA ASN A 176 -15.55 9.04 51.66
C ASN A 176 -15.55 7.52 51.88
N TYR A 177 -14.49 6.87 51.40
CA TYR A 177 -13.49 6.11 52.21
C TYR A 177 -12.32 5.79 51.25
N GLN A 178 -11.25 6.59 51.26
CA GLN A 178 -9.93 6.29 51.89
C GLN A 178 -9.29 5.01 51.35
N GLU A 179 -8.27 5.12 50.49
CA GLU A 179 -6.83 5.14 50.82
C GLU A 179 -6.21 3.77 50.53
N GLU A 180 -4.91 3.78 50.24
CA GLU A 180 -3.98 2.63 50.09
C GLU A 180 -4.02 1.93 48.71
N ALA A 181 -2.95 1.78 47.95
CA ALA A 181 -1.54 2.06 48.15
C ALA A 181 -0.84 2.18 46.78
N MET A 182 0.01 3.20 46.65
CA MET A 182 1.25 3.06 45.87
C MET A 182 2.15 2.06 46.59
N GLN A 183 3.00 1.38 45.80
CA GLN A 183 4.14 0.54 46.20
C GLN A 183 3.81 -0.95 46.31
N ASP A 184 4.17 -1.70 45.26
CA ASP A 184 5.28 -2.64 45.38
C ASP A 184 5.92 -2.87 44.01
N GLU A 185 7.15 -2.33 43.89
CA GLU A 185 8.19 -2.83 43.00
C GLU A 185 8.47 -4.31 43.28
N GLU A 186 9.10 -4.95 42.30
CA GLU A 186 9.64 -6.32 42.34
C GLU A 186 8.62 -7.45 42.41
N VAL A 187 8.41 -8.17 41.29
CA VAL A 187 8.66 -9.62 41.20
C VAL A 187 8.68 -10.02 39.70
N ARG A 188 9.81 -10.61 39.28
CA ARG A 188 10.05 -11.45 38.07
C ARG A 188 10.10 -10.72 36.71
N LEU A 189 11.26 -10.45 36.10
CA LEU A 189 12.40 -11.34 35.83
C LEU A 189 11.97 -12.77 35.47
N CYS A 190 11.68 -13.00 34.19
CA CYS A 190 11.74 -14.29 33.48
C CYS A 190 12.06 -13.98 32.01
N SER A 191 13.33 -13.80 31.67
CA SER A 191 14.20 -14.83 31.09
C SER A 191 13.75 -15.33 29.72
N PHE A 192 14.40 -14.77 28.69
CA PHE A 192 14.48 -15.33 27.35
C PHE A 192 15.13 -16.73 27.39
N PRO A 193 14.59 -17.75 26.72
CA PRO A 193 15.35 -18.96 26.45
C PRO A 193 16.19 -18.77 25.18
N SER A 194 17.50 -18.65 25.37
CA SER A 194 18.50 -18.99 24.36
C SER A 194 18.31 -20.46 23.95
N ARG A 195 18.23 -20.70 22.65
CA ARG A 195 18.07 -22.03 22.07
C ARG A 195 19.42 -22.46 21.50
N GLU A 196 20.03 -23.45 22.13
CA GLU A 196 21.00 -24.35 21.49
C GLU A 196 20.31 -25.25 20.45
#